data_AF-A0A8K0W905-F1
#
_entry.id   AF-A0A8K0W905-F1
#
_cell.length_a   1.000
_cell.length_b   1.000
_cell.length_c   1.000
_cell.angle_alpha   90.00
_cell.angle_beta   90.00
_cell.angle_gamma   90.00
#
_symmetry.space_group_name_H-M   'P 1'
#
loop_
_entity.id
_entity.type
_entity.pdbx_description
1 polymer ?
#
loop_
_entity_poly.entity_id
_entity_poly.type
_entity_poly.pdbx_seq_one_letter_code
_entity_poly.pdbx_strand_id
1 'polypeptide(L)'
;MIRQPFIAARSSRHRVAVLALYRALLRTGSNVPLPKDLHPDGKRHPVVKLLKKRFAKNAPLTSLRLIYDSMAAGYKFLALLTKGQHETSPEHSEILRHLQKRNETADLSRAKSPSFKRPPRSKQRHNPPLLTNVSAPNEPSRYEPTIRPLPKTAFAGERKIPVPGHTAELLSFLRMKKPEPRVFSRALGRKTKIYRRDMIARMEAETEGISSGQAEDRWDTMMENLLQAEGVKDRVSNDGLLASYRFSAVLSKAWWGCTLDKHTQDWTARGEAISKLVEQERALAKQEKETGAEPTDPEVAKKTLDAILTEYRQKQVEQEQTRKADGAMEFRDPFMSPGWLAEVQKLEHDYLSKSTRKDDRRDGRRDGRSTTRDTGKAQKPLPARKGPEDKAKIIW
;
A
#
# COMPACT_ATOMS: atom_id res chain seq x y z
N MET A 1 -7.02 -40.13 13.65
CA MET A 1 -6.30 -38.97 14.25
C MET A 1 -5.70 -38.12 13.12
N ILE A 2 -6.27 -36.95 12.85
CA ILE A 2 -5.76 -36.02 11.83
C ILE A 2 -4.53 -35.31 12.42
N ARG A 3 -3.33 -35.60 11.92
CA ARG A 3 -2.11 -34.88 12.33
C ARG A 3 -2.21 -33.45 11.82
N GLN A 4 -2.40 -32.49 12.72
CA GLN A 4 -2.37 -31.08 12.35
C GLN A 4 -0.98 -30.74 11.78
N PRO A 5 -0.89 -30.06 10.62
CA PRO A 5 0.38 -29.65 10.04
C PRO A 5 1.09 -28.70 11.02
N PHE A 6 2.37 -28.97 11.29
CA PHE A 6 3.16 -28.12 12.18
C PHE A 6 3.37 -26.75 11.53
N ILE A 7 2.74 -25.71 12.08
CA ILE A 7 2.93 -24.33 11.61
C ILE A 7 4.06 -23.71 12.43
N ALA A 8 5.27 -23.68 11.85
CA ALA A 8 6.48 -23.15 12.50
C ALA A 8 6.27 -21.73 13.08
N ALA A 9 5.52 -20.89 12.36
CA ALA A 9 5.23 -19.51 12.77
C ALA A 9 4.41 -19.42 14.07
N ARG A 10 3.66 -20.47 14.44
CA ARG A 10 2.85 -20.53 15.67
C ARG A 10 3.59 -21.13 16.86
N SER A 11 4.77 -21.73 16.64
CA SER A 11 5.58 -22.30 17.71
C SER A 11 6.59 -21.28 18.24
N SER A 12 6.34 -20.77 19.45
CA SER A 12 7.25 -19.84 20.13
C SER A 12 8.66 -20.45 20.30
N ARG A 13 8.75 -21.72 20.69
CA ARG A 13 10.01 -22.47 20.84
C ARG A 13 10.82 -22.50 19.54
N HIS A 14 10.17 -22.82 18.42
CA HIS A 14 10.82 -22.83 17.12
C HIS A 14 11.33 -21.43 16.73
N ARG A 15 10.51 -20.39 16.91
CA ARG A 15 10.89 -19.01 16.61
C ARG A 15 12.13 -18.57 17.41
N VAL A 16 12.17 -18.87 18.71
CA VAL A 16 13.32 -18.56 19.57
C VAL A 16 14.57 -19.30 19.09
N ALA A 17 14.47 -20.61 18.83
CA ALA A 17 15.59 -21.41 18.37
C ALA A 17 16.16 -20.92 17.02
N VAL A 18 15.29 -20.60 16.05
CA VAL A 18 15.67 -20.07 14.74
C VAL A 18 16.36 -18.70 14.88
N LEU A 19 15.83 -17.81 15.72
CA LEU A 19 16.42 -16.50 15.95
C LEU A 19 17.79 -16.59 16.63
N ALA A 20 17.94 -17.49 17.61
CA ALA A 20 19.22 -17.75 18.27
C ALA A 20 20.26 -18.27 17.26
N LEU A 21 19.90 -19.28 16.46
CA LEU A 21 20.75 -19.82 15.40
C LEU A 21 21.11 -18.78 14.34
N TYR A 22 20.14 -17.98 13.89
CA TYR A 22 20.36 -16.91 12.94
C TYR A 22 21.35 -15.86 13.47
N ARG A 23 21.19 -15.41 14.72
CA ARG A 23 22.11 -14.46 15.36
C ARG A 23 23.52 -15.05 15.51
N ALA A 24 23.61 -16.31 15.95
CA ALA A 24 24.89 -17.02 16.08
C ALA A 24 25.62 -17.09 14.73
N LEU A 25 24.94 -17.54 13.67
CA LEU A 25 25.50 -17.63 12.31
C LEU A 25 25.92 -16.27 11.74
N LEU A 26 25.15 -15.21 12.01
CA LEU A 26 25.52 -13.87 11.56
C LEU A 26 26.79 -13.37 12.24
N ARG A 27 26.93 -13.62 13.55
CA ARG A 27 28.10 -13.23 14.34
C ARG A 27 29.34 -14.04 13.96
N THR A 28 29.21 -15.36 13.82
CA THR A 28 30.35 -16.20 13.43
C THR A 28 30.75 -15.95 11.98
N GLY A 29 29.76 -15.83 11.08
CA GLY A 29 29.98 -15.61 9.65
C GLY A 29 30.47 -14.20 9.30
N SER A 30 30.41 -13.21 10.20
CA SER A 30 31.07 -11.91 10.01
C SER A 30 32.54 -11.90 10.42
N ASN A 31 32.96 -12.88 11.23
CA ASN A 31 34.32 -12.98 11.77
C ASN A 31 35.22 -13.89 10.94
N VAL A 32 34.71 -14.47 9.86
CA VAL A 32 35.53 -15.28 8.94
C VAL A 32 36.42 -14.31 8.15
N PRO A 33 37.76 -14.41 8.24
CA PRO A 33 38.65 -13.56 7.46
C PRO A 33 38.41 -13.80 5.96
N LEU A 34 38.43 -12.76 5.14
CA LEU A 34 38.28 -12.88 3.70
C LEU A 34 39.32 -12.05 2.97
N PRO A 35 39.87 -12.54 1.84
CA PRO A 35 40.70 -11.75 0.95
C PRO A 35 39.95 -10.52 0.42
N LYS A 36 40.69 -9.41 0.20
CA LYS A 36 40.15 -8.13 -0.30
C LYS A 36 39.38 -8.27 -1.62
N ASP A 37 39.76 -9.23 -2.46
CA ASP A 37 39.10 -9.51 -3.74
C ASP A 37 37.63 -9.94 -3.56
N LEU A 38 37.35 -10.70 -2.49
CA LEU A 38 36.01 -11.18 -2.17
C LEU A 38 35.22 -10.21 -1.28
N HIS A 39 35.93 -9.40 -0.50
CA HIS A 39 35.35 -8.43 0.41
C HIS A 39 36.10 -7.09 0.34
N PRO A 40 35.74 -6.21 -0.61
CA PRO A 40 36.32 -4.87 -0.65
C PRO A 40 35.82 -4.04 0.52
N ASP A 41 36.70 -3.16 1.03
CA ASP A 41 36.48 -2.35 2.23
C ASP A 41 35.14 -1.59 2.16
N GLY A 42 34.42 -1.55 3.29
CA GLY A 42 33.14 -0.86 3.43
C GLY A 42 31.91 -1.60 2.91
N LYS A 43 32.04 -2.74 2.22
CA LYS A 43 30.87 -3.57 1.85
C LYS A 43 30.48 -4.50 3.00
N ARG A 44 29.19 -4.87 3.07
CA ARG A 44 28.71 -5.88 4.03
C ARG A 44 29.33 -7.25 3.70
N HIS A 45 29.78 -7.97 4.73
CA HIS A 45 30.40 -9.30 4.59
C HIS A 45 29.55 -10.24 3.71
N PRO A 46 30.12 -10.88 2.66
CA PRO A 46 29.35 -11.64 1.69
C PRO A 46 28.65 -12.84 2.32
N VAL A 47 29.27 -13.51 3.30
CA VAL A 47 28.67 -14.64 4.03
C VAL A 47 27.39 -14.21 4.76
N VAL A 48 27.39 -13.05 5.42
CA VAL A 48 26.21 -12.48 6.08
C VAL A 48 25.06 -12.26 5.09
N LYS A 49 25.37 -11.76 3.89
CA LYS A 49 24.36 -11.56 2.83
C LYS A 49 23.78 -12.90 2.34
N LEU A 50 24.60 -13.95 2.26
CA LEU A 50 24.16 -15.29 1.89
C LEU A 50 23.22 -15.89 2.95
N LEU A 51 23.61 -15.81 4.21
CA LEU A 51 22.81 -16.30 5.33
C LEU A 51 21.43 -15.63 5.33
N LYS A 52 21.37 -14.29 5.24
CA LYS A 52 20.11 -13.54 5.15
C LYS A 52 19.20 -14.04 4.02
N LYS A 53 19.77 -14.25 2.83
CA LYS A 53 19.01 -14.78 1.68
C LYS A 53 18.52 -16.20 1.90
N ARG A 54 19.31 -17.06 2.55
CA ARG A 54 18.94 -18.46 2.83
C ARG A 54 17.82 -18.55 3.86
N PHE A 55 17.90 -17.79 4.95
CA PHE A 55 16.82 -17.70 5.94
C PHE A 55 15.53 -17.14 5.32
N ALA A 56 15.62 -16.10 4.48
CA ALA A 56 14.46 -15.57 3.77
C ALA A 56 13.84 -16.61 2.81
N LYS A 57 14.66 -17.41 2.12
CA LYS A 57 14.18 -18.49 1.24
C LYS A 57 13.46 -19.60 2.01
N ASN A 58 13.91 -19.91 3.22
CA ASN A 58 13.35 -20.97 4.05
C ASN A 58 12.20 -20.52 4.97
N ALA A 59 11.92 -19.20 5.02
CA ALA A 59 10.82 -18.64 5.82
C ALA A 59 9.42 -19.23 5.54
N PRO A 60 9.01 -19.57 4.29
CA PRO A 60 7.69 -20.13 4.02
C PRO A 60 7.61 -21.65 4.23
N LEU A 61 8.65 -22.32 4.75
CA LEU A 61 8.62 -23.76 4.97
C LEU A 61 7.64 -24.12 6.11
N THR A 62 6.70 -25.01 5.81
CA THR A 62 5.69 -25.50 6.76
C THR A 62 5.85 -26.98 7.11
N SER A 63 6.64 -27.74 6.34
CA SER A 63 6.87 -29.16 6.62
C SER A 63 7.87 -29.33 7.75
N LEU A 64 7.48 -30.04 8.82
CA LEU A 64 8.34 -30.32 9.99
C LEU A 64 9.66 -30.98 9.59
N ARG A 65 9.63 -31.91 8.63
CA ARG A 65 10.82 -32.58 8.11
C ARG A 65 11.79 -31.58 7.47
N LEU A 66 11.29 -30.71 6.59
CA LEU A 66 12.11 -29.69 5.93
C LEU A 66 12.66 -28.65 6.92
N ILE A 67 11.89 -28.34 7.96
CA ILE A 67 12.31 -27.44 9.04
C ILE A 67 13.45 -28.09 9.84
N TYR A 68 13.31 -29.36 10.22
CA TYR A 68 14.35 -30.10 10.94
C TYR A 68 15.63 -30.21 10.12
N ASP A 69 15.53 -30.62 8.85
CA ASP A 69 16.67 -30.72 7.93
C ASP A 69 17.38 -29.36 7.78
N SER A 70 16.61 -28.27 7.68
CA SER A 70 17.15 -26.91 7.59
C SER A 70 17.85 -26.46 8.88
N MET A 71 17.28 -26.79 10.05
CA MET A 71 17.88 -26.48 11.35
C MET A 71 19.18 -27.27 11.56
N ALA A 72 19.15 -28.58 11.29
CA ALA A 72 20.31 -29.45 11.37
C ALA A 72 21.44 -28.97 10.44
N ALA A 73 21.10 -28.59 9.20
CA ALA A 73 22.06 -27.97 8.28
C ALA A 73 22.61 -26.64 8.85
N GLY A 74 21.76 -25.81 9.45
CA GLY A 74 22.18 -24.56 10.07
C GLY A 74 23.19 -24.74 11.20
N TYR A 75 23.01 -25.74 12.07
CA TYR A 75 23.99 -26.08 13.11
C TYR A 75 25.31 -26.63 12.54
N LYS A 76 25.25 -27.45 11.47
CA LYS A 76 26.45 -27.90 10.75
C LYS A 76 27.23 -26.72 10.15
N PHE A 77 26.52 -25.77 9.55
CA PHE A 77 27.13 -24.54 9.05
C PHE A 77 27.70 -23.66 10.16
N LEU A 78 27.08 -23.65 11.34
CA LEU A 78 27.63 -22.93 12.49
C LEU A 78 29.00 -23.51 12.87
N ALA A 79 29.11 -24.84 12.98
CA ALA A 79 30.39 -25.50 13.25
C ALA A 79 31.43 -25.23 12.15
N LEU A 80 31.04 -25.31 10.88
CA LEU A 80 31.89 -25.01 9.73
C LEU A 80 32.40 -23.55 9.78
N LEU A 81 31.52 -22.58 10.02
CA LEU A 81 31.90 -21.16 10.10
C LEU A 81 32.79 -20.87 11.31
N THR A 82 32.55 -21.51 12.45
CA THR A 82 33.42 -21.37 13.64
C THR A 82 34.83 -21.87 13.34
N LYS A 83 34.97 -23.05 12.71
CA LYS A 83 36.29 -23.56 12.31
C LYS A 83 36.94 -22.73 11.19
N GLY A 84 36.14 -22.17 10.29
CA GLY A 84 36.60 -21.32 9.19
C GLY A 84 37.07 -19.92 9.61
N GLN A 85 37.00 -19.57 10.90
CA GLN A 85 37.60 -18.35 11.43
C GLN A 85 39.14 -18.40 11.42
N HIS A 86 39.71 -19.60 11.41
CA HIS A 86 41.15 -19.80 11.32
C HIS A 86 41.56 -19.98 9.85
N GLU A 87 42.46 -19.14 9.35
CA GLU A 87 42.91 -19.16 7.95
C GLU A 87 43.58 -20.48 7.54
N THR A 88 44.21 -21.17 8.49
CA THR A 88 44.88 -22.45 8.30
C THR A 88 43.93 -23.65 8.22
N SER A 89 42.65 -23.43 8.50
CA SER A 89 41.64 -24.49 8.58
C SER A 89 41.20 -24.96 7.19
N PRO A 90 41.01 -26.27 6.93
CA PRO A 90 40.49 -26.74 5.66
C PRO A 90 39.08 -26.19 5.39
N GLU A 91 38.25 -26.02 6.42
CA GLU A 91 36.92 -25.41 6.30
C GLU A 91 36.98 -23.96 5.78
N HIS A 92 38.05 -23.22 6.08
CA HIS A 92 38.24 -21.87 5.56
C HIS A 92 38.41 -21.87 4.04
N SER A 93 39.25 -22.78 3.52
CA SER A 93 39.45 -22.95 2.08
C SER A 93 38.15 -23.33 1.34
N GLU A 94 37.29 -24.13 1.98
CA GLU A 94 35.99 -24.49 1.42
C GLU A 94 35.04 -23.29 1.31
N ILE A 95 35.02 -22.42 2.33
CA ILE A 95 34.23 -21.18 2.32
C ILE A 95 34.72 -20.29 1.17
N LEU A 96 36.02 -20.07 1.05
CA LEU A 96 36.61 -19.26 -0.02
C LEU A 96 36.25 -19.81 -1.40
N ARG A 97 36.45 -21.12 -1.62
CA ARG A 97 36.08 -21.82 -2.86
C ARG A 97 34.60 -21.64 -3.18
N HIS A 98 33.72 -21.73 -2.19
CA HIS A 98 32.28 -21.52 -2.39
C HIS A 98 31.95 -20.08 -2.80
N LEU A 99 32.59 -19.09 -2.17
CA LEU A 99 32.39 -17.68 -2.49
C LEU A 99 32.92 -17.33 -3.89
N GLN A 100 34.09 -17.83 -4.26
CA GLN A 100 34.68 -17.67 -5.60
C GLN A 100 33.78 -18.25 -6.68
N LYS A 101 33.41 -19.54 -6.58
CA LYS A 101 32.49 -20.20 -7.51
C LYS A 101 31.17 -19.44 -7.65
N ARG A 102 30.67 -18.88 -6.55
CA ARG A 102 29.45 -18.08 -6.58
C ARG A 102 29.64 -16.75 -7.32
N ASN A 103 30.76 -16.07 -7.12
CA ASN A 103 31.07 -14.85 -7.86
C ASN A 103 31.20 -15.14 -9.35
N GLU A 104 31.92 -16.18 -9.73
CA GLU A 104 32.05 -16.64 -11.12
C GLU A 104 30.69 -16.93 -11.76
N THR A 105 29.83 -17.71 -11.11
CA THR A 105 28.47 -17.96 -11.63
C THR A 105 27.63 -16.68 -11.74
N ALA A 106 27.80 -15.73 -10.81
CA ALA A 106 27.14 -14.43 -10.89
C ALA A 106 27.70 -13.60 -12.05
N ASP A 107 29.00 -13.63 -12.30
CA ASP A 107 29.65 -12.95 -13.43
C ASP A 107 29.24 -13.56 -14.77
N LEU A 108 29.20 -14.88 -14.89
CA LEU A 108 28.67 -15.56 -16.07
C LEU A 108 27.20 -15.19 -16.32
N SER A 109 26.38 -15.08 -15.26
CA SER A 109 24.99 -14.62 -15.41
C SER A 109 24.89 -13.16 -15.85
N ARG A 110 25.76 -12.29 -15.33
CA ARG A 110 25.86 -10.87 -15.71
C ARG A 110 26.38 -10.69 -17.15
N ALA A 111 27.24 -11.60 -17.62
CA ALA A 111 27.76 -11.59 -18.98
C ALA A 111 26.70 -12.10 -19.99
N LYS A 112 25.98 -13.18 -19.65
CA LYS A 112 24.91 -13.74 -20.50
C LYS A 112 23.69 -12.83 -20.62
N SER A 113 23.35 -12.13 -19.54
CA SER A 113 22.36 -11.08 -19.55
C SER A 113 23.11 -9.80 -19.22
N PRO A 114 23.76 -9.15 -20.22
CA PRO A 114 24.31 -7.82 -20.00
C PRO A 114 23.17 -7.05 -19.37
N SER A 115 23.41 -6.58 -18.14
CA SER A 115 22.46 -5.75 -17.43
C SER A 115 21.88 -4.82 -18.48
N PHE A 116 20.58 -4.94 -18.75
CA PHE A 116 19.85 -3.82 -19.30
C PHE A 116 20.05 -2.76 -18.22
N LYS A 117 21.19 -2.05 -18.27
CA LYS A 117 21.36 -0.72 -17.72
C LYS A 117 20.21 -0.05 -18.43
N ARG A 118 19.07 0.01 -17.73
CA ARG A 118 17.88 0.67 -18.24
C ARG A 118 18.44 1.96 -18.80
N PRO A 119 18.20 2.27 -20.09
CA PRO A 119 18.73 3.50 -20.64
C PRO A 119 18.45 4.60 -19.61
N PRO A 120 19.44 5.45 -19.29
CA PRO A 120 19.29 6.46 -18.23
C PRO A 120 17.91 7.07 -18.38
N ARG A 121 17.16 7.20 -17.27
CA ARG A 121 15.70 7.48 -17.32
C ARG A 121 15.36 8.65 -18.26
N SER A 122 16.28 9.61 -18.43
CA SER A 122 16.23 10.71 -19.39
C SER A 122 15.99 10.30 -20.86
N LYS A 123 16.37 9.09 -21.28
CA LYS A 123 16.18 8.56 -22.64
C LYS A 123 14.93 7.69 -22.80
N GLN A 124 14.19 7.42 -21.72
CA GLN A 124 12.89 6.76 -21.87
C GLN A 124 11.93 7.79 -22.46
N ARG A 125 11.43 7.54 -23.68
CA ARG A 125 10.33 8.31 -24.28
C ARG A 125 9.13 8.24 -23.34
N HIS A 126 9.02 9.19 -22.41
CA HIS A 126 7.83 9.35 -21.60
C HIS A 126 6.79 9.95 -22.52
N ASN A 127 5.86 9.11 -22.98
CA ASN A 127 4.64 9.64 -23.56
C ASN A 127 4.01 10.57 -22.54
N PRO A 128 3.50 11.72 -22.98
CA PRO A 128 2.84 12.65 -22.10
C PRO A 128 1.67 11.96 -21.40
N PRO A 129 1.29 12.45 -20.21
CA PRO A 129 0.07 11.95 -19.57
C PRO A 129 -1.12 12.15 -20.51
N LEU A 130 -2.11 11.27 -20.42
CA LEU A 130 -3.32 11.38 -21.24
C LEU A 130 -4.12 12.64 -20.90
N LEU A 131 -4.18 12.95 -19.60
CA LEU A 131 -4.92 14.06 -19.03
C LEU A 131 -3.97 14.92 -18.19
N THR A 132 -4.14 16.22 -18.27
CA THR A 132 -3.45 17.23 -17.45
C THR A 132 -4.47 17.89 -16.54
N ASN A 133 -4.10 18.09 -15.27
CA ASN A 133 -4.93 18.85 -14.35
C ASN A 133 -4.74 20.35 -14.65
N VAL A 134 -5.83 21.03 -14.98
CA VAL A 134 -5.85 22.46 -15.34
C VAL A 134 -6.32 23.31 -14.16
N SER A 135 -6.91 22.70 -13.13
CA SER A 135 -7.37 23.41 -11.93
C SER A 135 -6.22 23.96 -11.09
N ALA A 136 -6.47 25.08 -10.41
CA ALA A 136 -5.55 25.62 -9.43
C ALA A 136 -5.42 24.70 -8.19
N PRO A 137 -4.36 24.82 -7.38
CA PRO A 137 -4.10 23.93 -6.24
C PRO A 137 -5.24 23.76 -5.22
N ASN A 138 -6.15 24.73 -5.11
CA ASN A 138 -7.26 24.74 -4.16
C ASN A 138 -8.65 24.59 -4.81
N GLU A 139 -8.70 24.36 -6.11
CA GLU A 139 -9.95 24.20 -6.86
C GLU A 139 -10.28 22.71 -7.04
N PRO A 140 -11.57 22.37 -7.23
CA PRO A 140 -11.94 21.01 -7.59
C PRO A 140 -11.21 20.57 -8.86
N SER A 141 -10.69 19.35 -8.84
CA SER A 141 -9.84 18.83 -9.92
C SER A 141 -10.59 18.88 -11.25
N ARG A 142 -10.02 19.57 -12.23
CA ARG A 142 -10.53 19.60 -13.61
C ARG A 142 -9.46 19.11 -14.56
N TYR A 143 -9.82 18.11 -15.35
CA TYR A 143 -8.91 17.48 -16.29
C TYR A 143 -9.25 17.81 -17.72
N GLU A 144 -8.23 18.11 -18.50
CA GLU A 144 -8.35 18.27 -19.94
C GLU A 144 -7.37 17.31 -20.65
N PRO A 145 -7.76 16.79 -21.83
CA PRO A 145 -6.86 16.01 -22.66
C PRO A 145 -5.59 16.76 -22.98
N THR A 146 -4.44 16.12 -22.80
CA THR A 146 -3.16 16.81 -22.95
C THR A 146 -2.77 17.03 -24.41
N ILE A 147 -3.03 16.04 -25.27
CA ILE A 147 -2.69 16.07 -26.71
C ILE A 147 -3.86 15.62 -27.58
N ARG A 148 -4.80 14.86 -27.02
CA ARG A 148 -5.91 14.31 -27.79
C ARG A 148 -7.07 15.30 -27.85
N PRO A 149 -7.93 15.22 -28.88
CA PRO A 149 -7.87 14.30 -30.02
C PRO A 149 -6.74 14.66 -31.00
N LEU A 150 -6.06 13.65 -31.52
CA LEU A 150 -5.01 13.84 -32.53
C LEU A 150 -5.62 14.12 -33.91
N PRO A 151 -4.95 14.84 -34.82
CA PRO A 151 -5.42 15.00 -36.19
C PRO A 151 -5.31 13.70 -36.99
N LYS A 152 -6.10 13.55 -38.07
CA LYS A 152 -6.09 12.37 -38.94
C LYS A 152 -4.69 12.04 -39.48
N THR A 153 -3.94 13.08 -39.82
CA THR A 153 -2.56 13.00 -40.32
C THR A 153 -1.58 12.36 -39.34
N ALA A 154 -1.92 12.21 -38.06
CA ALA A 154 -1.09 11.54 -37.05
C ALA A 154 -1.38 10.03 -36.92
N PHE A 155 -2.29 9.47 -37.73
CA PHE A 155 -2.65 8.05 -37.70
C PHE A 155 -2.36 7.37 -39.05
N ALA A 156 -1.79 6.17 -38.98
CA ALA A 156 -1.77 5.27 -40.12
C ALA A 156 -3.11 4.51 -40.17
N GLY A 157 -3.95 4.83 -41.15
CA GLY A 157 -5.25 4.19 -41.39
C GLY A 157 -6.44 4.74 -40.59
N GLU A 158 -7.37 3.87 -40.22
CA GLU A 158 -8.58 4.25 -39.50
C GLU A 158 -8.30 4.66 -38.06
N ARG A 159 -9.01 5.70 -37.59
CA ARG A 159 -8.95 6.15 -36.20
C ARG A 159 -9.57 5.10 -35.28
N LYS A 160 -8.72 4.51 -34.43
CA LYS A 160 -9.17 3.57 -33.39
C LYS A 160 -9.66 4.32 -32.16
N ILE A 161 -10.97 4.25 -31.93
CA ILE A 161 -11.62 4.85 -30.78
C ILE A 161 -11.33 4.00 -29.54
N PRO A 162 -10.72 4.56 -28.48
CA PRO A 162 -10.51 3.85 -27.23
C PRO A 162 -11.83 3.44 -26.58
N VAL A 163 -11.86 2.28 -25.92
CA VAL A 163 -13.04 1.85 -25.17
C VAL A 163 -12.90 2.31 -23.72
N PRO A 164 -13.80 3.14 -23.19
CA PRO A 164 -13.80 3.49 -21.77
C PRO A 164 -14.12 2.26 -20.92
N GLY A 165 -13.47 2.16 -19.76
CA GLY A 165 -13.72 1.14 -18.77
C GLY A 165 -13.62 1.73 -17.36
N HIS A 166 -14.32 1.09 -16.42
CA HIS A 166 -14.34 1.50 -15.02
C HIS A 166 -14.02 0.29 -14.14
N THR A 167 -13.26 0.51 -13.07
CA THR A 167 -13.14 -0.48 -11.99
C THR A 167 -14.31 -0.35 -11.03
N ALA A 168 -14.50 -1.36 -10.16
CA ALA A 168 -15.52 -1.30 -9.10
C ALA A 168 -15.31 -0.14 -8.12
N GLU A 169 -14.10 0.39 -8.02
CA GLU A 169 -13.74 1.54 -7.18
C GLU A 169 -13.85 2.88 -7.93
N LEU A 170 -14.60 2.98 -9.03
CA LEU A 170 -14.80 4.22 -9.80
C LEU A 170 -13.54 4.74 -10.53
N LEU A 171 -12.46 3.96 -10.61
CA LEU A 171 -11.30 4.35 -11.40
C LEU A 171 -11.64 4.20 -12.90
N SER A 172 -11.76 5.34 -13.58
CA SER A 172 -12.00 5.40 -15.02
C SER A 172 -10.69 5.29 -15.81
N PHE A 173 -10.73 4.51 -16.89
CA PHE A 173 -9.55 4.29 -17.74
C PHE A 173 -9.92 4.01 -19.19
N LEU A 174 -8.95 4.18 -20.09
CA LEU A 174 -9.10 3.88 -21.52
C LEU A 174 -8.38 2.60 -21.90
N ARG A 175 -9.09 1.72 -22.61
CA ARG A 175 -8.54 0.49 -23.18
C ARG A 175 -8.39 0.61 -24.68
N MET A 176 -7.15 0.54 -25.14
CA MET A 176 -6.80 0.60 -26.57
C MET A 176 -6.94 -0.76 -27.30
N LYS A 177 -6.68 -1.88 -26.61
CA LYS A 177 -6.71 -3.24 -27.19
C LYS A 177 -7.14 -4.30 -26.18
N LYS A 178 -7.64 -5.43 -26.69
CA LYS A 178 -7.88 -6.68 -25.93
C LYS A 178 -6.89 -7.76 -26.42
N PRO A 179 -6.34 -8.63 -25.55
CA PRO A 179 -6.37 -8.55 -24.09
C PRO A 179 -5.61 -7.32 -23.55
N GLU A 180 -5.95 -6.92 -22.33
CA GLU A 180 -5.33 -5.77 -21.68
C GLU A 180 -3.83 -6.03 -21.41
N PRO A 181 -2.92 -5.05 -21.66
CA PRO A 181 -1.52 -5.23 -21.34
C PRO A 181 -1.31 -5.48 -19.84
N ARG A 182 -0.53 -6.51 -19.49
CA ARG A 182 -0.25 -6.90 -18.09
C ARG A 182 0.28 -5.75 -17.23
N VAL A 183 1.09 -4.86 -17.82
CA VAL A 183 1.65 -3.70 -17.11
C VAL A 183 0.54 -2.71 -16.71
N PHE A 184 -0.45 -2.51 -17.58
CA PHE A 184 -1.57 -1.61 -17.34
C PHE A 184 -2.51 -2.18 -16.27
N SER A 185 -2.88 -3.47 -16.38
CA SER A 185 -3.67 -4.16 -15.36
C SER A 185 -2.99 -4.14 -13.98
N ARG A 186 -1.67 -4.33 -13.93
CA ARG A 186 -0.89 -4.20 -12.68
C ARG A 186 -0.91 -2.79 -12.11
N ALA A 187 -0.88 -1.76 -12.96
CA ALA A 187 -0.95 -0.37 -12.54
C ALA A 187 -2.33 -0.03 -11.96
N LEU A 188 -3.41 -0.46 -12.62
CA LEU A 188 -4.79 -0.34 -12.12
C LEU A 188 -4.94 -1.06 -10.77
N GLY A 189 -4.53 -2.32 -10.69
CA GLY A 189 -4.59 -3.10 -9.46
C GLY A 189 -3.80 -2.47 -8.30
N ARG A 190 -2.67 -1.81 -8.59
CA ARG A 190 -1.92 -1.06 -7.56
C ARG A 190 -2.71 0.14 -7.04
N LYS A 191 -3.36 0.92 -7.92
CA LYS A 191 -4.21 2.06 -7.52
C LYS A 191 -5.40 1.61 -6.68
N THR A 192 -6.13 0.59 -7.14
CA THR A 192 -7.22 -0.03 -6.39
C THR A 192 -6.76 -0.52 -5.01
N LYS A 193 -5.58 -1.16 -4.92
CA LYS A 193 -5.05 -1.64 -3.63
C LYS A 193 -4.75 -0.50 -2.66
N ILE A 194 -4.21 0.61 -3.14
CA ILE A 194 -3.93 1.80 -2.30
C ILE A 194 -5.25 2.35 -1.75
N TYR A 195 -6.23 2.57 -2.63
CA TYR A 195 -7.55 3.06 -2.22
C TYR A 195 -8.24 2.16 -1.19
N ARG A 196 -8.26 0.85 -1.41
CA ARG A 196 -8.83 -0.11 -0.46
C ARG A 196 -8.12 -0.10 0.89
N ARG A 197 -6.79 0.03 0.91
CA ARG A 197 -6.02 0.16 2.15
C ARG A 197 -6.41 1.43 2.91
N ASP A 198 -6.52 2.55 2.21
CA ASP A 198 -6.85 3.84 2.82
C ASP A 198 -8.32 3.83 3.34
N MET A 199 -9.23 3.15 2.64
CA MET A 199 -10.60 2.88 3.09
C MET A 199 -10.62 2.02 4.37
N ILE A 200 -9.85 0.93 4.41
CA ILE A 200 -9.73 0.08 5.61
C ILE A 200 -9.18 0.90 6.78
N ALA A 201 -8.14 1.71 6.56
CA ALA A 201 -7.58 2.56 7.61
C ALA A 201 -8.60 3.58 8.16
N ARG A 202 -9.46 4.14 7.31
CA ARG A 202 -10.59 4.98 7.76
C ARG A 202 -11.55 4.19 8.65
N MET A 203 -11.92 2.98 8.24
CA MET A 203 -12.83 2.13 8.99
C MET A 203 -12.23 1.73 10.34
N GLU A 204 -10.97 1.33 10.37
CA GLU A 204 -10.24 0.98 11.61
C GLU A 204 -10.18 2.17 12.58
N ALA A 205 -9.88 3.37 12.08
CA ALA A 205 -9.90 4.58 12.90
C ALA A 205 -11.29 4.86 13.49
N GLU A 206 -12.35 4.62 12.71
CA GLU A 206 -13.74 4.80 13.13
C GLU A 206 -14.23 3.76 14.15
N THR A 207 -13.92 2.48 13.93
CA THR A 207 -14.45 1.39 14.76
C THR A 207 -13.62 1.17 16.03
N GLU A 208 -12.31 1.06 15.87
CA GLU A 208 -11.39 0.70 16.95
C GLU A 208 -10.68 1.93 17.49
N GLY A 209 -10.13 2.77 16.61
CA GLY A 209 -9.30 3.92 17.01
C GLY A 209 -9.99 4.86 17.99
N ILE A 210 -11.22 5.29 17.70
CA ILE A 210 -11.96 6.22 18.58
C ILE A 210 -12.29 5.58 19.93
N SER A 211 -12.72 4.31 19.94
CA SER A 211 -13.12 3.63 21.18
C SER A 211 -11.92 3.29 22.07
N SER A 212 -10.82 2.85 21.47
CA SER A 212 -9.54 2.67 22.17
C SER A 212 -9.00 4.00 22.70
N GLY A 213 -9.01 5.06 21.89
CA GLY A 213 -8.55 6.38 22.34
C GLY A 213 -9.35 6.92 23.53
N GLN A 214 -10.65 6.67 23.58
CA GLN A 214 -11.48 6.99 24.75
C GLN A 214 -11.08 6.21 26.02
N ALA A 215 -10.70 4.95 25.86
CA ALA A 215 -10.28 4.12 26.99
C ALA A 215 -8.91 4.58 27.53
N GLU A 216 -7.97 4.93 26.63
CA GLU A 216 -6.66 5.48 27.01
C GLU A 216 -6.82 6.83 27.71
N ASP A 217 -7.63 7.76 27.18
CA ASP A 217 -7.87 9.06 27.83
C ASP A 217 -8.46 8.92 29.25
N ARG A 218 -9.35 7.94 29.44
CA ARG A 218 -9.90 7.61 30.77
C ARG A 218 -8.82 7.06 31.69
N TRP A 219 -7.94 6.22 31.17
CA TRP A 219 -6.85 5.66 31.94
C TRP A 219 -5.84 6.75 32.35
N ASP A 220 -5.46 7.64 31.44
CA ASP A 220 -4.60 8.80 31.73
C ASP A 220 -5.21 9.68 32.83
N THR A 221 -6.52 9.95 32.74
CA THR A 221 -7.25 10.70 33.78
C THR A 221 -7.18 10.00 35.14
N MET A 222 -7.35 8.67 35.18
CA MET A 222 -7.23 7.88 36.42
C MET A 222 -5.81 7.94 36.99
N MET A 223 -4.80 7.83 36.13
CA MET A 223 -3.40 7.90 36.52
C MET A 223 -3.02 9.29 37.04
N GLU A 224 -3.52 10.35 36.42
CA GLU A 224 -3.31 11.72 36.88
C GLU A 224 -3.91 11.93 38.27
N ASN A 225 -5.13 11.44 38.51
CA ASN A 225 -5.77 11.52 39.82
C ASN A 225 -4.97 10.79 40.91
N LEU A 226 -4.39 9.63 40.59
CA LEU A 226 -3.54 8.88 41.52
C LEU A 226 -2.24 9.61 41.84
N LEU A 227 -1.55 10.15 40.82
CA LEU A 227 -0.33 10.94 41.01
C LEU A 227 -0.58 12.20 41.84
N GLN A 228 -1.72 12.85 41.63
CA GLN A 228 -2.15 13.99 42.44
C GLN A 228 -2.37 13.60 43.91
N ALA A 229 -2.99 12.44 44.17
CA ALA A 229 -3.19 11.93 45.52
C ALA A 229 -1.88 11.58 46.23
N GLU A 230 -0.85 11.14 45.49
CA GLU A 230 0.50 10.88 46.01
C GLU A 230 1.36 12.14 46.19
N GLY A 231 0.84 13.32 45.82
CA GLY A 231 1.53 14.60 45.99
C GLY A 231 2.58 14.90 44.91
N VAL A 232 2.60 14.16 43.81
CA VAL A 232 3.47 14.42 42.65
C VAL A 232 2.94 15.65 41.89
N LYS A 233 3.70 16.75 41.92
CA LYS A 233 3.30 18.03 41.28
C LYS A 233 3.82 18.22 39.86
N ASP A 234 4.55 17.23 39.32
CA ASP A 234 5.19 17.37 38.02
C ASP A 234 4.15 17.20 36.90
N ARG A 235 3.47 18.31 36.59
CA ARG A 235 2.50 18.37 35.49
C ARG A 235 3.25 18.60 34.20
N VAL A 236 3.45 17.53 33.43
CA VAL A 236 3.54 17.72 31.98
C VAL A 236 2.14 18.08 31.52
N SER A 237 1.87 19.38 31.48
CA SER A 237 0.63 19.89 30.91
C SER A 237 0.60 19.44 29.45
N ASN A 238 -0.28 18.47 29.16
CA ASN A 238 -0.63 18.09 27.80
C ASN A 238 -1.54 19.17 27.20
N ASP A 239 -1.17 20.45 27.30
CA ASP A 239 -1.91 21.54 26.66
C ASP A 239 -1.50 21.62 25.19
N GLY A 240 -2.07 20.72 24.39
CA GLY A 240 -1.80 20.64 22.96
C GLY A 240 -2.97 20.06 22.16
N LEU A 241 -2.97 20.34 20.85
CA LEU A 241 -3.96 19.82 19.90
C LEU A 241 -3.95 18.29 19.75
N LEU A 242 -3.05 17.57 20.43
CA LEU A 242 -2.95 16.11 20.44
C LEU A 242 -2.97 15.56 21.88
N ALA A 243 -3.49 16.34 22.84
CA ALA A 243 -3.55 15.98 24.25
C ALA A 243 -4.34 14.70 24.54
N SER A 244 -5.32 14.40 23.68
CA SER A 244 -6.22 13.26 23.82
C SER A 244 -5.97 12.27 22.71
N TYR A 245 -5.82 11.00 23.09
CA TYR A 245 -5.76 9.87 22.18
C TYR A 245 -7.04 9.77 21.36
N ARG A 246 -8.21 10.02 21.95
CA ARG A 246 -9.46 10.11 21.18
C ARG A 246 -9.39 11.19 20.10
N PHE A 247 -8.93 12.39 20.44
CA PHE A 247 -8.81 13.47 19.47
C PHE A 247 -7.92 13.06 18.29
N SER A 248 -6.78 12.41 18.57
CA SER A 248 -5.88 11.89 17.52
C SER A 248 -6.56 10.86 16.60
N ALA A 249 -7.45 10.02 17.14
CA ALA A 249 -8.21 9.05 16.37
C ALA A 249 -9.29 9.71 15.50
N VAL A 250 -9.98 10.73 16.02
CA VAL A 250 -10.96 11.54 15.25
C VAL A 250 -10.25 12.31 14.14
N LEU A 251 -9.09 12.91 14.43
CA LEU A 251 -8.25 13.58 13.44
C LEU A 251 -7.81 12.60 12.34
N SER A 252 -7.35 11.40 12.71
CA SER A 252 -6.97 10.35 11.75
C SER A 252 -8.14 9.94 10.86
N LYS A 253 -9.35 9.80 11.42
CA LYS A 253 -10.56 9.52 10.65
C LYS A 253 -10.88 10.64 9.67
N ALA A 254 -10.85 11.90 10.13
CA ALA A 254 -11.11 13.07 9.29
C ALA A 254 -10.08 13.17 8.15
N TRP A 255 -8.81 12.91 8.44
CA TRP A 255 -7.72 12.85 7.47
C TRP A 255 -8.01 11.84 6.36
N TRP A 256 -8.29 10.59 6.73
CA TRP A 256 -8.58 9.55 5.75
C TRP A 256 -9.85 9.88 4.96
N GLY A 257 -10.83 10.52 5.61
CA GLY A 257 -12.02 10.99 4.92
C GLY A 257 -11.71 11.99 3.83
N CYS A 258 -11.04 13.08 4.16
CA CYS A 258 -10.62 14.09 3.18
C CYS A 258 -9.75 13.49 2.06
N THR A 259 -8.85 12.56 2.40
CA THR A 259 -8.00 11.87 1.41
C THR A 259 -8.82 11.05 0.41
N LEU A 260 -9.81 10.28 0.91
CA LEU A 260 -10.70 9.48 0.06
C LEU A 260 -11.64 10.36 -0.77
N ASP A 261 -12.10 11.48 -0.23
CA ASP A 261 -12.95 12.43 -0.95
C ASP A 261 -12.16 13.08 -2.09
N LYS A 262 -10.90 13.49 -1.83
CA LYS A 262 -9.98 13.98 -2.87
C LYS A 262 -9.73 12.93 -3.97
N HIS A 263 -9.52 11.67 -3.60
CA HIS A 263 -9.40 10.58 -4.58
C HIS A 263 -10.67 10.44 -5.43
N THR A 264 -11.83 10.48 -4.79
CA THR A 264 -13.13 10.34 -5.46
C THR A 264 -13.36 11.50 -6.43
N GLN A 265 -13.13 12.73 -6.00
CA GLN A 265 -13.24 13.92 -6.85
C GLN A 265 -12.27 13.86 -8.04
N ASP A 266 -11.00 13.50 -7.80
CA ASP A 266 -10.00 13.30 -8.85
C ASP A 266 -10.44 12.26 -9.88
N TRP A 267 -11.00 11.15 -9.42
CA TRP A 267 -11.41 10.03 -10.30
C TRP A 267 -12.67 10.35 -11.08
N THR A 268 -13.65 11.02 -10.46
CA THR A 268 -14.85 11.51 -11.13
C THR A 268 -14.48 12.50 -12.23
N ALA A 269 -13.66 13.51 -11.91
CA ALA A 269 -13.21 14.50 -12.89
C ALA A 269 -12.44 13.88 -14.06
N ARG A 270 -11.59 12.88 -13.79
CA ARG A 270 -10.92 12.11 -14.85
C ARG A 270 -11.90 11.29 -15.67
N GLY A 271 -12.91 10.70 -15.03
CA GLY A 271 -13.98 9.97 -15.72
C GLY A 271 -14.72 10.86 -16.70
N GLU A 272 -15.13 12.05 -16.26
CA GLU A 272 -15.78 13.05 -17.11
C GLU A 272 -14.90 13.47 -18.29
N ALA A 273 -13.61 13.77 -18.03
CA ALA A 273 -12.67 14.14 -19.08
C ALA A 273 -12.44 13.01 -20.09
N ILE A 274 -12.37 11.75 -19.61
CA ILE A 274 -12.27 10.57 -20.47
C ILE A 274 -13.52 10.41 -21.34
N SER A 275 -14.71 10.56 -20.77
CA SER A 275 -15.97 10.45 -21.52
C SER A 275 -16.05 11.50 -22.62
N LYS A 276 -15.77 12.77 -22.29
CA LYS A 276 -15.70 13.87 -23.27
C LYS A 276 -14.69 13.59 -24.38
N LEU A 277 -13.51 13.08 -24.03
CA LEU A 277 -12.48 12.72 -25.00
C LEU A 277 -12.94 11.61 -25.96
N VAL A 278 -13.59 10.58 -25.44
CA VAL A 278 -14.11 9.48 -26.26
C VAL A 278 -15.21 9.96 -27.20
N GLU A 279 -16.08 10.87 -26.74
CA GLU A 279 -17.12 11.49 -27.58
C GLU A 279 -16.52 12.32 -28.71
N GLN A 280 -15.49 13.12 -28.44
CA GLN A 280 -14.76 13.87 -29.46
C GLN A 280 -14.10 12.95 -30.49
N GLU A 281 -13.42 11.89 -30.03
CA GLU A 281 -12.79 10.90 -30.90
C GLU A 281 -13.83 10.15 -31.75
N ARG A 282 -15.03 9.87 -31.20
CA ARG A 282 -16.16 9.29 -31.95
C ARG A 282 -16.70 10.25 -33.02
N ALA A 283 -16.83 11.54 -32.70
CA ALA A 283 -17.32 12.54 -33.64
C ALA A 283 -16.35 12.71 -34.82
N LEU A 284 -15.05 12.82 -34.53
CA LEU A 284 -14.00 12.88 -35.57
C LEU A 284 -13.95 11.61 -36.40
N ALA A 285 -14.07 10.44 -35.79
CA ALA A 285 -14.12 9.19 -36.54
C ALA A 285 -15.33 9.10 -37.47
N LYS A 286 -16.47 9.70 -37.13
CA LYS A 286 -17.64 9.77 -38.03
C LYS A 286 -17.37 10.73 -39.19
N GLN A 287 -16.86 11.93 -38.90
CA GLN A 287 -16.49 12.92 -39.93
C GLN A 287 -15.46 12.37 -40.93
N GLU A 288 -14.44 11.67 -40.44
CA GLU A 288 -13.42 11.03 -41.28
C GLU A 288 -14.00 9.93 -42.18
N LYS A 289 -15.03 9.21 -41.70
CA LYS A 289 -15.72 8.19 -42.51
C LYS A 289 -16.61 8.83 -43.58
N GLU A 290 -17.30 9.91 -43.24
CA GLU A 290 -18.15 10.66 -44.17
C GLU A 290 -17.33 11.36 -45.27
N THR A 291 -16.15 11.88 -44.93
CA THR A 291 -15.24 12.53 -45.89
C THR A 291 -14.42 11.57 -46.73
N GLY A 292 -14.43 10.26 -46.43
CA GLY A 292 -13.64 9.27 -47.17
C GLY A 292 -12.13 9.50 -47.12
N ALA A 293 -11.64 10.10 -46.03
CA ALA A 293 -10.24 10.51 -45.92
C ALA A 293 -9.28 9.32 -46.14
N GLU A 294 -8.40 9.45 -47.13
CA GLU A 294 -7.47 8.37 -47.50
C GLU A 294 -6.49 8.03 -46.36
N PRO A 295 -6.03 6.77 -46.29
CA PRO A 295 -5.04 6.36 -45.31
C PRO A 295 -3.75 7.19 -45.45
N THR A 296 -3.36 7.88 -44.37
CA THR A 296 -2.08 8.60 -44.35
C THR A 296 -0.90 7.62 -44.31
N ASP A 297 0.15 7.94 -45.05
CA ASP A 297 1.40 7.16 -45.02
C ASP A 297 1.97 7.04 -43.61
N PRO A 298 2.47 5.85 -43.22
CA PRO A 298 2.91 5.59 -41.85
C PRO A 298 4.11 6.45 -41.44
N GLU A 299 4.97 6.82 -42.37
CA GLU A 299 6.11 7.70 -42.09
C GLU A 299 5.68 9.14 -41.82
N VAL A 300 4.72 9.65 -42.60
CA VAL A 300 4.13 10.98 -42.42
C VAL A 300 3.40 11.03 -41.08
N ALA A 301 2.62 9.99 -40.76
CA ALA A 301 1.93 9.89 -39.48
C ALA A 301 2.89 9.93 -38.28
N LYS A 302 4.01 9.21 -38.38
CA LYS A 302 5.04 9.21 -37.35
C LYS A 302 5.72 10.57 -37.20
N LYS A 303 6.07 11.23 -38.30
CA LYS A 303 6.69 12.58 -38.28
C LYS A 303 5.76 13.60 -37.66
N THR A 304 4.48 13.61 -38.06
CA THR A 304 3.45 14.49 -37.48
C THR A 304 3.29 14.26 -35.98
N LEU A 305 3.21 12.98 -35.55
CA LEU A 305 3.10 12.65 -34.13
C LEU A 305 4.36 13.08 -33.35
N ASP A 306 5.56 12.82 -33.88
CA ASP A 306 6.80 13.22 -33.24
C ASP A 306 6.89 14.76 -33.11
N ALA A 307 6.42 15.53 -34.11
CA ALA A 307 6.35 16.99 -34.09
C ALA A 307 5.41 17.51 -32.97
N ILE A 308 4.19 16.95 -32.88
CA ILE A 308 3.23 17.30 -31.82
C ILE A 308 3.83 16.99 -30.43
N LEU A 309 4.52 15.86 -30.30
CA LEU A 309 5.16 15.47 -29.03
C LEU A 309 6.35 16.37 -28.68
N THR A 310 7.11 16.86 -29.65
CA THR A 310 8.20 17.81 -29.40
C THR A 310 7.69 19.18 -28.96
N GLU A 311 6.63 19.68 -29.61
CA GLU A 311 6.00 20.95 -29.23
C GLU A 311 5.45 20.89 -27.80
N TYR A 312 4.78 19.79 -27.45
CA TYR A 312 4.31 19.58 -26.07
C TYR A 312 5.47 19.60 -25.05
N ARG A 313 6.60 18.95 -25.36
CA ARG A 313 7.76 18.95 -24.46
C ARG A 313 8.34 20.34 -24.27
N GLN A 314 8.41 21.14 -25.33
CA GLN A 314 8.87 22.53 -25.25
C GLN A 314 7.95 23.35 -24.33
N LYS A 315 6.62 23.25 -24.54
CA LYS A 315 5.62 23.89 -23.67
C LYS A 315 5.73 23.46 -22.21
N GLN A 316 6.03 22.19 -21.93
CA GLN A 316 6.27 21.72 -20.55
C GLN A 316 7.51 22.35 -19.94
N VAL A 317 8.61 22.44 -20.68
CA VAL A 317 9.85 23.07 -20.19
C VAL A 317 9.60 24.55 -19.90
N GLU A 318 8.87 25.26 -20.76
CA GLU A 318 8.48 26.65 -20.55
C GLU A 318 7.60 26.80 -19.28
N GLN A 319 6.58 25.95 -19.11
CA GLN A 319 5.73 25.95 -17.91
C GLN A 319 6.49 25.63 -16.62
N GLU A 320 7.48 24.73 -16.68
CA GLU A 320 8.35 24.43 -15.54
C GLU A 320 9.27 25.61 -15.21
N GLN A 321 9.74 26.34 -16.23
CA GLN A 321 10.55 27.54 -16.04
C GLN A 321 9.73 28.68 -15.43
N THR A 322 8.49 28.92 -15.90
CA THR A 322 7.60 29.93 -15.30
C THR A 322 7.26 29.57 -13.86
N ARG A 323 6.90 28.31 -13.58
CA ARG A 323 6.66 27.84 -12.20
C ARG A 323 7.86 27.98 -11.27
N LYS A 324 9.08 27.85 -11.78
CA LYS A 324 10.31 28.10 -11.00
C LYS A 324 10.54 29.59 -10.76
N ALA A 325 10.18 30.44 -11.72
CA ALA A 325 10.28 31.89 -11.60
C ALA A 325 9.25 32.47 -10.62
N ASP A 326 8.04 31.92 -10.58
CA ASP A 326 6.93 32.37 -9.70
C ASP A 326 7.13 32.05 -8.22
N GLY A 327 8.26 31.41 -7.86
CA GLY A 327 8.58 31.02 -6.49
C GLY A 327 7.80 29.77 -6.06
N ALA A 328 8.51 28.83 -5.44
CA ALA A 328 7.86 27.69 -4.82
C ALA A 328 6.95 28.20 -3.69
N MET A 329 5.63 28.09 -3.86
CA MET A 329 4.70 28.33 -2.75
C MET A 329 5.17 27.50 -1.56
N GLU A 330 5.39 28.17 -0.44
CA GLU A 330 5.74 27.55 0.82
C GLU A 330 4.68 26.50 1.14
N PHE A 331 5.10 25.24 1.31
CA PHE A 331 4.18 24.15 1.62
C PHE A 331 3.60 24.40 3.00
N ARG A 332 2.43 25.05 3.04
CA ARG A 332 1.65 25.19 4.26
C ARG A 332 0.89 23.89 4.43
N ASP A 333 1.19 23.17 5.51
CA ASP A 333 0.46 21.96 5.85
C ASP A 333 -1.04 22.30 5.95
N PRO A 334 -1.89 21.83 5.03
CA PRO A 334 -3.30 22.21 5.01
C PRO A 334 -4.04 21.73 6.26
N PHE A 335 -3.45 20.79 7.00
CA PHE A 335 -4.02 20.14 8.17
C PHE A 335 -3.61 20.80 9.49
N MET A 336 -2.64 21.72 9.43
CA MET A 336 -2.35 22.66 10.52
C MET A 336 -3.05 24.00 10.30
N SER A 337 -3.93 24.09 9.28
CA SER A 337 -4.72 25.30 9.07
C SER A 337 -5.75 25.46 10.20
N PRO A 338 -5.97 26.69 10.72
CA PRO A 338 -6.96 26.92 11.77
C PRO A 338 -8.37 26.46 11.41
N GLY A 339 -8.75 26.58 10.13
CA GLY A 339 -10.05 26.12 9.64
C GLY A 339 -10.22 24.61 9.71
N TRP A 340 -9.18 23.85 9.38
CA TRP A 340 -9.21 22.39 9.48
C TRP A 340 -9.33 21.92 10.93
N LEU A 341 -8.60 22.55 11.85
CA LEU A 341 -8.69 22.24 13.28
C LEU A 341 -10.09 22.47 13.85
N ALA A 342 -10.74 23.58 13.47
CA ALA A 342 -12.11 23.88 13.87
C ALA A 342 -13.10 22.81 13.35
N GLU A 343 -12.91 22.31 12.14
CA GLU A 343 -13.74 21.24 11.57
C GLU A 343 -13.55 19.91 12.31
N VAL A 344 -12.31 19.56 12.67
CA VAL A 344 -12.01 18.37 13.46
C VAL A 344 -12.60 18.47 14.87
N GLN A 345 -12.51 19.63 15.53
CA GLN A 345 -13.14 19.88 16.83
C GLN A 345 -14.67 19.73 16.76
N LYS A 346 -15.30 20.25 15.71
CA LYS A 346 -16.74 20.08 15.48
C LYS A 346 -17.11 18.60 15.32
N LEU A 347 -16.33 17.84 14.54
CA LEU A 347 -16.54 16.40 14.37
C LEU A 347 -16.43 15.66 15.71
N GLU A 348 -15.45 16.01 16.53
CA GLU A 348 -15.28 15.42 17.86
C GLU A 348 -16.50 15.70 18.75
N HIS A 349 -16.96 16.94 18.80
CA HIS A 349 -18.16 17.33 19.55
C HIS A 349 -19.41 16.56 19.09
N ASP A 350 -19.56 16.36 17.78
CA ASP A 350 -20.64 15.55 17.21
C ASP A 350 -20.55 14.08 17.63
N TYR A 351 -19.35 13.51 17.79
CA TYR A 351 -19.20 12.15 18.34
C TYR A 351 -19.59 12.07 19.80
N LEU A 352 -19.15 13.04 20.60
CA LEU A 352 -19.47 13.11 22.02
C LEU A 352 -20.98 13.18 22.25
N SER A 353 -21.66 14.08 21.55
CA SER A 353 -23.12 14.25 21.67
C SER A 353 -23.92 13.02 21.25
N LYS A 354 -23.41 12.21 20.31
CA LYS A 354 -24.01 10.93 19.90
C LYS A 354 -23.77 9.83 20.92
N SER A 355 -22.60 9.82 21.58
CA SER A 355 -22.28 8.85 22.62
C SER A 355 -23.16 9.05 23.85
N THR A 356 -23.27 10.28 24.36
CA THR A 356 -24.07 10.60 25.55
C THR A 356 -25.54 10.22 25.34
N ARG A 357 -26.13 10.58 24.20
CA ARG A 357 -27.51 10.17 23.84
C ARG A 357 -27.74 8.66 23.81
N LYS A 358 -26.70 7.88 23.51
CA LYS A 358 -26.78 6.41 23.45
C LYS A 358 -26.73 5.79 24.85
N ASP A 359 -25.98 6.41 25.75
CA ASP A 359 -25.89 6.02 27.16
C ASP A 359 -27.17 6.41 27.92
N ASP A 360 -27.69 7.63 27.73
CA ASP A 360 -28.96 8.08 28.31
C ASP A 360 -30.14 7.18 27.90
N ARG A 361 -30.16 6.72 26.65
CA ARG A 361 -31.16 5.76 26.15
C ARG A 361 -31.01 4.36 26.74
N ARG A 362 -29.82 3.95 27.17
CA ARG A 362 -29.59 2.66 27.83
C ARG A 362 -30.02 2.73 29.29
N ASP A 363 -29.70 3.82 29.97
CA ASP A 363 -30.03 3.99 31.39
C ASP A 363 -31.53 4.25 31.59
N GLY A 364 -32.15 5.08 30.76
CA GLY A 364 -33.61 5.28 30.78
C GLY A 364 -34.43 4.01 30.46
N ARG A 365 -33.84 3.02 29.78
CA ARG A 365 -34.47 1.70 29.55
C ARG A 365 -34.33 0.74 30.73
N ARG A 366 -33.37 1.00 31.63
CA ARG A 366 -33.10 0.16 32.80
C ARG A 366 -34.00 0.54 33.98
N ASP A 367 -34.34 1.82 34.10
CA ASP A 367 -35.21 2.33 35.17
C ASP A 367 -36.71 2.11 34.92
N GLY A 368 -37.11 1.90 33.66
CA GLY A 368 -38.49 1.56 33.29
C GLY A 368 -38.92 0.11 33.57
N ARG A 369 -38.05 -0.74 34.14
CA ARG A 369 -38.38 -2.14 34.49
C ARG A 369 -38.36 -2.36 36.01
N SER A 370 -38.88 -1.39 36.75
CA SER A 370 -39.31 -1.54 38.14
C SER A 370 -40.55 -2.46 38.21
N THR A 371 -40.27 -3.73 38.46
CA THR A 371 -41.07 -4.69 39.26
C THR A 371 -42.49 -4.30 39.68
N THR A 372 -43.49 -4.69 38.89
CA THR A 372 -44.73 -5.26 39.45
C THR A 372 -44.71 -6.76 39.18
N ARG A 373 -44.19 -7.49 40.18
CA ARG A 373 -44.12 -8.95 40.19
C ARG A 373 -45.49 -9.44 40.68
N ASP A 374 -46.42 -9.57 39.74
CA ASP A 374 -47.71 -10.20 39.99
C ASP A 374 -47.51 -11.72 40.07
N THR A 375 -47.66 -12.27 41.28
CA THR A 375 -47.52 -13.69 41.58
C THR A 375 -48.81 -14.41 41.24
N GLY A 376 -48.84 -15.10 40.11
CA GLY A 376 -49.86 -16.12 39.89
C GLY A 376 -50.16 -16.40 38.43
N LYS A 377 -49.43 -17.34 37.82
CA LYS A 377 -50.03 -18.23 36.83
C LYS A 377 -49.15 -19.45 36.55
N ALA A 378 -49.84 -20.58 36.55
CA ALA A 378 -49.36 -21.95 36.47
C ALA A 378 -48.47 -22.22 35.25
N GLN A 379 -47.44 -23.04 35.49
CA GLN A 379 -46.64 -23.69 34.46
C GLN A 379 -47.53 -24.57 33.58
N LYS A 380 -47.63 -24.22 32.29
CA LYS A 380 -47.98 -25.17 31.23
C LYS A 380 -46.69 -25.78 30.67
N PRO A 381 -46.62 -27.11 30.46
CA PRO A 381 -45.45 -27.75 29.89
C PRO A 381 -45.28 -27.39 28.41
N LEU A 382 -44.04 -27.12 28.02
CA LEU A 382 -43.63 -26.85 26.64
C LEU A 382 -43.69 -28.14 25.78
N PRO A 383 -44.21 -28.08 24.55
CA PRO A 383 -44.14 -29.20 23.62
C PRO A 383 -42.71 -29.38 23.07
N ALA A 384 -42.34 -30.65 22.89
CA ALA A 384 -41.05 -31.11 22.39
C ALA A 384 -40.67 -30.47 21.05
N ARG A 385 -39.47 -29.88 20.99
CA ARG A 385 -38.81 -29.45 19.75
C ARG A 385 -38.38 -30.68 18.97
N LYS A 386 -39.05 -30.96 17.85
CA LYS A 386 -38.52 -31.83 16.79
C LYS A 386 -37.30 -31.15 16.16
N GLY A 387 -36.20 -31.90 16.05
CA GLY A 387 -34.95 -31.46 15.44
C GLY A 387 -35.09 -31.23 13.93
N PRO A 388 -34.28 -30.35 13.33
CA PRO A 388 -34.27 -30.16 11.88
C PRO A 388 -33.55 -31.32 11.19
N GLU A 389 -34.25 -31.88 10.19
CA GLU A 389 -33.75 -32.90 9.27
C GLU A 389 -32.57 -32.38 8.43
N ASP A 390 -31.51 -33.19 8.37
CA ASP A 390 -30.43 -33.09 7.41
C ASP A 390 -30.95 -33.35 5.98
N LYS A 391 -30.94 -32.32 5.14
CA LYS A 391 -30.95 -32.47 3.67
C LYS A 391 -29.94 -31.53 3.04
N ALA A 392 -28.67 -31.91 3.12
CA ALA A 392 -27.64 -31.37 2.23
C ALA A 392 -27.69 -32.10 0.89
N LYS A 393 -28.33 -31.48 -0.11
CA LYS A 393 -28.08 -31.74 -1.53
C LYS A 393 -27.06 -30.70 -2.01
N ILE A 394 -25.83 -31.15 -2.25
CA ILE A 394 -24.81 -30.40 -2.98
C ILE A 394 -24.92 -30.85 -4.44
N ILE A 395 -25.36 -29.94 -5.33
CA ILE A 395 -25.12 -30.03 -6.78
C ILE A 395 -24.86 -28.60 -7.29
N TRP A 396 -23.76 -28.47 -8.03
CA TRP A 396 -23.14 -27.32 -8.73
C TRP A 396 -22.20 -26.43 -7.92
#